data_AF-A0A2K6CIT1-F1
#
_entry.id   AF-A0A2K6CIT1-F1
#
_cell.length_a   1.000
_cell.length_b   1.000
_cell.length_c   1.000
_cell.angle_alpha   90.00
_cell.angle_beta   90.00
_cell.angle_gamma   90.00
#
_symmetry.space_group_name_H-M   'P 1'
#
loop_
_entity.id
_entity.type
_entity.pdbx_description
1 polymer ?
#
loop_
_entity_poly.entity_id
_entity_poly.type
_entity_poly.pdbx_seq_one_letter_code
_entity_poly.pdbx_strand_id
1 'polypeptide(L)'
;MAGNSILLAAVSILSACQQSYFALQVGKARLKYKVTPPAVTGSPEFERVFRAQQNCVEFYPIFIITLWMAGWYFNQVFATCLGLMYIYGRHLYFWGYSEAAKKRITGFRLSLGILALLTLLGALGIANSFLDEYLDLNIAKKLRRQF
;
A
#
# COMPACT_ATOMS: atom_id res chain seq x y z
N MET A 1 -6.11 -13.98 20.24
CA MET A 1 -6.29 -13.83 18.77
C MET A 1 -6.17 -12.39 18.29
N ALA A 2 -6.79 -11.38 18.90
CA ALA A 2 -6.70 -9.98 18.44
C ALA A 2 -5.31 -9.31 18.62
N GLY A 3 -4.52 -9.71 19.62
CA GLY A 3 -3.21 -9.10 19.92
C GLY A 3 -2.20 -9.13 18.77
N ASN A 4 -2.22 -10.19 17.96
CA ASN A 4 -1.23 -10.43 16.89
C ASN A 4 -1.56 -9.70 15.58
N SER A 5 -2.52 -8.77 15.57
CA SER A 5 -2.89 -8.01 14.37
C SER A 5 -3.19 -6.54 14.61
N ILE A 6 -3.04 -6.05 15.85
CA ILE A 6 -3.34 -4.64 16.22
C ILE A 6 -2.58 -3.65 15.33
N LEU A 7 -1.28 -3.88 15.10
CA LEU A 7 -0.47 -2.99 14.28
C LEU A 7 -0.91 -2.95 12.80
N LEU A 8 -1.32 -4.10 12.24
CA LEU A 8 -1.81 -4.18 10.86
C LEU A 8 -3.16 -3.50 10.71
N ALA A 9 -4.05 -3.69 11.70
CA ALA A 9 -5.34 -3.02 11.76
C ALA A 9 -5.17 -1.49 11.88
N ALA A 10 -4.24 -1.01 12.71
CA ALA A 10 -3.93 0.42 12.84
C ALA A 10 -3.45 1.03 11.51
N VAL A 11 -2.52 0.37 10.83
CA VAL A 11 -2.05 0.80 9.50
C VAL A 11 -3.17 0.75 8.46
N SER A 12 -4.04 -0.26 8.52
CA SER A 12 -5.18 -0.39 7.61
C SER A 12 -6.16 0.78 7.77
N ILE A 13 -6.54 1.13 9.00
CA ILE A 13 -7.41 2.29 9.28
C ILE A 13 -6.73 3.60 8.84
N LEU A 14 -5.45 3.79 9.15
CA LEU A 14 -4.71 4.98 8.70
C LEU A 14 -4.69 5.09 7.17
N SER A 15 -4.48 3.98 6.47
CA SER A 15 -4.48 3.95 5.01
C SER A 15 -5.87 4.21 4.41
N ALA A 16 -6.94 3.75 5.05
CA ALA A 16 -8.31 4.06 4.67
C ALA A 16 -8.60 5.56 4.85
N CYS A 17 -8.15 6.16 5.95
CA CYS A 17 -8.22 7.61 6.15
C CYS A 17 -7.49 8.38 5.05
N GLN A 18 -6.33 7.89 4.59
CA GLN A 18 -5.62 8.50 3.46
C GLN A 18 -6.41 8.40 2.15
N GLN A 19 -7.05 7.27 1.87
CA GLN A 19 -7.91 7.11 0.69
C GLN A 19 -9.11 8.06 0.73
N SER A 20 -9.77 8.18 1.88
CA SER A 20 -10.86 9.13 2.12
C SER A 20 -10.38 10.57 1.93
N TYR A 21 -9.20 10.91 2.43
CA TYR A 21 -8.59 12.21 2.23
C TYR A 21 -8.36 12.52 0.74
N PHE A 22 -7.81 11.58 -0.04
CA PHE A 22 -7.63 11.78 -1.48
C PHE A 22 -8.97 11.96 -2.22
N ALA A 23 -10.00 11.21 -1.84
CA ALA A 23 -11.35 11.38 -2.39
C ALA A 23 -11.92 12.79 -2.08
N LEU A 24 -11.71 13.30 -0.85
CA LEU A 24 -12.08 14.67 -0.49
C LEU A 24 -11.33 15.71 -1.33
N GLN A 25 -10.04 15.50 -1.61
CA GLN A 25 -9.26 16.40 -2.48
C GLN A 25 -9.79 16.40 -3.92
N VAL A 26 -10.20 15.26 -4.46
CA VAL A 26 -10.88 15.19 -5.76
C VAL A 26 -12.19 15.99 -5.72
N GLY A 27 -12.99 15.85 -4.66
CA GLY A 27 -14.21 16.65 -4.47
C GLY A 27 -13.94 18.15 -4.47
N LYS A 28 -12.90 18.60 -3.74
CA LYS A 28 -12.45 20.00 -3.76
C LYS A 28 -11.99 20.45 -5.14
N ALA A 29 -11.27 19.61 -5.87
CA ALA A 29 -10.83 19.90 -7.23
C ALA A 29 -12.02 20.03 -8.20
N ARG A 30 -13.07 19.19 -8.05
CA ARG A 30 -14.31 19.34 -8.84
C ARG A 30 -14.94 20.72 -8.67
N LEU A 31 -15.04 21.20 -7.43
CA LEU A 31 -15.57 22.53 -7.14
C LEU A 31 -14.68 23.63 -7.73
N LYS A 32 -13.36 23.54 -7.51
CA LYS A 32 -12.39 24.54 -7.98
C LYS A 32 -12.37 24.68 -9.51
N TYR A 33 -12.38 23.56 -10.21
CA TYR A 33 -12.27 23.51 -11.68
C TYR A 33 -13.62 23.35 -12.38
N LYS A 34 -14.74 23.44 -11.63
CA LYS A 34 -16.12 23.36 -12.15
C LYS A 34 -16.40 22.10 -12.97
N VAL A 35 -15.89 20.95 -12.52
CA VAL A 35 -16.11 19.65 -13.17
C VAL A 35 -17.24 18.89 -12.48
N THR A 36 -18.46 19.11 -12.96
CA THR A 36 -19.68 18.48 -12.43
C THR A 36 -19.76 17.00 -12.84
N PRO A 37 -20.09 16.07 -11.92
CA PRO A 37 -20.39 14.68 -12.28
C PRO A 37 -21.46 14.59 -13.38
N PRO A 38 -21.40 13.59 -14.29
CA PRO A 38 -20.49 12.44 -14.31
C PRO A 38 -19.12 12.71 -14.96
N ALA A 39 -18.80 13.96 -15.32
CA ALA A 39 -17.56 14.27 -16.02
C ALA A 39 -16.32 13.88 -15.20
N VAL A 40 -15.34 13.28 -15.87
CA VAL A 40 -14.03 12.90 -15.31
C VAL A 40 -12.86 13.56 -16.05
N THR A 41 -13.17 14.41 -17.03
CA THR A 41 -12.24 15.21 -17.83
C THR A 41 -12.59 16.69 -17.68
N GLY A 42 -11.63 17.57 -17.95
CA GLY A 42 -11.82 19.01 -17.80
C GLY A 42 -10.50 19.77 -17.83
N SER A 43 -10.16 20.46 -16.75
CA SER A 43 -8.85 21.11 -16.62
C SER A 43 -7.75 20.05 -16.42
N PRO A 44 -6.55 20.23 -17.03
CA PRO A 44 -5.42 19.35 -16.81
C PRO A 44 -5.05 19.18 -15.32
N GLU A 45 -5.24 20.21 -14.50
CA GLU A 45 -5.02 20.19 -13.05
C GLU A 45 -6.02 19.27 -12.36
N PHE A 46 -7.30 19.34 -12.72
CA PHE A 46 -8.32 18.43 -12.23
C PHE A 46 -8.00 16.99 -12.60
N GLU A 47 -7.68 16.74 -13.86
CA GLU A 47 -7.38 15.40 -14.37
C GLU A 47 -6.19 14.77 -13.65
N ARG A 48 -5.14 15.55 -13.34
CA ARG A 48 -4.00 15.06 -12.55
C ARG A 48 -4.43 14.61 -11.15
N VAL A 49 -5.21 15.42 -10.43
CA VAL A 49 -5.71 15.07 -9.09
C VAL A 49 -6.61 13.83 -9.14
N PHE A 50 -7.52 13.79 -10.11
CA PHE A 50 -8.43 12.66 -10.32
C PHE A 50 -7.66 11.37 -10.62
N ARG A 51 -6.73 11.39 -11.59
CA ARG A 51 -5.91 10.22 -11.95
C ARG A 51 -4.97 9.80 -10.81
N ALA A 52 -4.47 10.73 -10.01
CA ALA A 52 -3.68 10.42 -8.84
C ALA A 52 -4.47 9.59 -7.82
N GLN A 53 -5.70 10.02 -7.50
CA GLN A 53 -6.58 9.28 -6.59
C GLN A 53 -7.00 7.92 -7.17
N GLN A 54 -7.35 7.85 -8.45
CA GLN A 54 -7.73 6.60 -9.10
C GLN A 54 -6.61 5.56 -9.05
N ASN A 55 -5.37 5.96 -9.34
CA ASN A 55 -4.24 5.04 -9.21
C ASN A 55 -4.03 4.54 -7.77
N CYS A 56 -4.24 5.40 -6.76
CA CYS A 56 -4.20 4.96 -5.37
C CYS A 56 -5.30 3.92 -5.08
N VAL A 57 -6.51 4.09 -5.63
CA VAL A 57 -7.61 3.11 -5.52
C VAL A 57 -7.27 1.78 -6.18
N GLU A 58 -6.74 1.79 -7.40
CA GLU A 58 -6.38 0.57 -8.15
C GLU A 58 -5.36 -0.29 -7.38
N PHE A 59 -4.42 0.34 -6.67
CA PHE A 59 -3.39 -0.36 -5.91
C PHE A 59 -3.75 -0.65 -4.45
N TYR A 60 -4.82 -0.05 -3.92
CA TYR A 60 -5.18 -0.18 -2.51
C TYR A 60 -5.51 -1.63 -2.12
N PRO A 61 -6.28 -2.41 -2.90
CA PRO A 61 -6.51 -3.83 -2.60
C PRO A 61 -5.21 -4.65 -2.58
N ILE A 62 -4.30 -4.39 -3.53
CA ILE A 62 -2.99 -5.07 -3.60
C ILE A 62 -2.19 -4.78 -2.33
N PHE A 63 -2.15 -3.52 -1.90
CA PHE A 63 -1.50 -3.11 -0.66
C PHE A 63 -2.08 -3.83 0.56
N ILE A 64 -3.40 -3.82 0.72
CA ILE A 64 -4.03 -4.45 1.89
C ILE A 64 -3.73 -5.96 1.91
N ILE A 65 -3.90 -6.67 0.79
CA ILE A 65 -3.60 -8.11 0.76
C ILE A 65 -2.13 -8.38 1.11
N THR A 66 -1.19 -7.67 0.48
CA THR A 66 0.23 -7.90 0.73
C THR A 66 0.67 -7.51 2.14
N LEU A 67 0.13 -6.43 2.71
CA LEU A 67 0.35 -6.01 4.09
C LEU A 67 -0.06 -7.11 5.08
N TRP A 68 -1.28 -7.64 4.93
CA TRP A 68 -1.82 -8.65 5.84
C TRP A 68 -1.12 -9.99 5.67
N MET A 69 -0.83 -10.42 4.44
CA MET A 69 -0.09 -11.67 4.19
C MET A 69 1.33 -11.60 4.74
N ALA A 70 2.07 -10.51 4.50
CA ALA A 70 3.39 -10.33 5.10
C ALA A 70 3.34 -10.23 6.63
N GLY A 71 2.32 -9.56 7.18
CA GLY A 71 2.19 -9.39 8.62
C GLY A 71 1.86 -10.68 9.37
N TRP A 72 1.01 -11.54 8.81
CA TRP A 72 0.64 -12.82 9.42
C TRP A 72 1.67 -13.92 9.22
N TYR A 73 2.19 -14.06 8.00
CA TYR A 73 3.03 -15.21 7.65
C TYR A 73 4.53 -14.95 7.80
N PHE A 74 4.97 -13.69 7.85
CA PHE A 74 6.39 -13.35 7.97
C PHE A 74 6.69 -12.65 9.30
N ASN A 75 6.28 -11.39 9.44
CA ASN A 75 6.50 -10.63 10.66
C ASN A 75 5.61 -9.38 10.72
N GLN A 76 4.83 -9.25 11.78
CA GLN A 76 3.89 -8.16 11.96
C GLN A 76 4.58 -6.78 12.00
N VAL A 77 5.68 -6.64 12.74
CA VAL A 77 6.37 -5.35 12.96
C VAL A 77 6.99 -4.85 11.65
N PHE A 78 7.69 -5.72 10.92
CA PHE A 78 8.28 -5.35 9.63
C PHE A 78 7.21 -4.95 8.61
N ALA A 79 6.12 -5.73 8.50
CA ALA A 79 5.01 -5.39 7.62
C ALA A 79 4.37 -4.04 7.98
N THR A 80 4.22 -3.73 9.27
CA THR A 80 3.74 -2.43 9.75
C THR A 80 4.66 -1.27 9.34
N CYS A 81 5.97 -1.38 9.57
CA CYS A 81 6.92 -0.33 9.17
C CYS A 81 6.90 -0.08 7.66
N LEU A 82 6.89 -1.16 6.87
CA LEU A 82 6.74 -1.08 5.42
C LEU A 82 5.41 -0.43 5.03
N GLY A 83 4.30 -0.80 5.67
CA GLY A 83 2.99 -0.21 5.44
C GLY A 83 2.94 1.30 5.70
N LEU A 84 3.57 1.78 6.76
CA LEU A 84 3.70 3.22 7.03
C LEU A 84 4.51 3.94 5.94
N MET A 85 5.62 3.34 5.49
CA MET A 85 6.40 3.89 4.39
C MET A 85 5.61 3.88 3.06
N TYR A 86 4.76 2.88 2.82
CA TYR A 86 3.88 2.85 1.65
C TYR A 86 2.89 4.02 1.67
N ILE A 87 2.24 4.26 2.81
CA ILE A 87 1.33 5.39 3.03
C ILE A 87 2.07 6.71 2.76
N TYR A 88 3.29 6.86 3.27
CA TYR A 88 4.11 8.04 2.99
C TYR A 88 4.43 8.20 1.49
N GLY A 89 4.85 7.13 0.82
CA GLY A 89 5.10 7.12 -0.63
C GLY A 89 3.86 7.50 -1.43
N ARG A 90 2.66 7.04 -1.01
CA ARG A 90 1.39 7.41 -1.63
C ARG A 90 1.03 8.88 -1.42
N HIS A 91 1.38 9.45 -0.28
CA HIS A 91 1.21 10.88 -0.03
C HIS A 91 2.08 11.72 -0.99
N LEU A 92 3.37 11.36 -1.12
CA LEU A 92 4.29 12.00 -2.07
C LEU A 92 3.82 11.83 -3.52
N TYR A 93 3.37 10.63 -3.88
CA TYR A 93 2.84 10.34 -5.20
C TYR A 93 1.64 11.23 -5.53
N PHE A 94 0.65 11.28 -4.64
CA PHE A 94 -0.59 12.01 -4.88
C PHE A 94 -0.35 13.50 -5.06
N TRP A 95 0.39 14.13 -4.14
CA TRP A 95 0.67 15.56 -4.21
C TRP A 95 1.63 15.92 -5.34
N GLY A 96 2.68 15.11 -5.55
CA GLY A 96 3.57 15.28 -6.68
C GLY A 96 2.84 15.22 -8.02
N TYR A 97 1.93 14.26 -8.20
CA TYR A 97 1.14 14.15 -9.42
C TYR A 97 0.16 15.32 -9.57
N SER A 98 -0.53 15.70 -8.49
CA SER A 98 -1.45 16.84 -8.47
C SER A 98 -0.78 18.13 -8.96
N GLU A 99 0.48 18.35 -8.55
CA GLU A 99 1.27 19.49 -9.02
C GLU A 99 1.69 19.33 -10.49
N ALA A 100 2.42 18.25 -10.82
CA ALA A 100 2.92 18.00 -12.16
C ALA A 100 3.09 16.51 -12.45
N ALA A 101 2.74 16.09 -13.67
CA ALA A 101 2.78 14.69 -14.07
C ALA A 101 4.16 14.02 -13.84
N LYS A 102 5.27 14.76 -14.02
CA LYS A 102 6.64 14.25 -13.83
C LYS A 102 7.02 14.10 -12.36
N LYS A 103 6.45 14.88 -11.45
CA LYS A 103 6.77 14.86 -10.01
C LYS A 103 6.19 13.65 -9.28
N ARG A 104 5.29 12.88 -9.91
CA ARG A 104 4.73 11.65 -9.33
C ARG A 104 5.74 10.51 -9.16
N ILE A 105 6.82 10.51 -9.93
CA ILE A 105 7.67 9.33 -10.14
C ILE A 105 8.37 8.88 -8.84
N THR A 106 8.86 9.80 -8.02
CA THR A 106 9.56 9.47 -6.77
C THR A 106 8.64 8.73 -5.79
N GLY A 107 7.45 9.29 -5.53
CA GLY A 107 6.45 8.64 -4.68
C GLY A 107 5.97 7.31 -5.25
N PHE A 108 5.78 7.24 -6.57
CA PHE A 108 5.36 6.00 -7.24
C PHE A 108 6.38 4.88 -7.07
N ARG A 109 7.66 5.15 -7.34
CA ARG A 109 8.74 4.16 -7.23
C ARG A 109 8.92 3.67 -5.79
N LEU A 110 8.83 4.57 -4.81
CA LEU A 110 8.88 4.20 -3.40
C LEU A 110 7.72 3.26 -3.04
N SER A 111 6.49 3.63 -3.38
CA SER A 111 5.32 2.78 -3.14
C SER A 111 5.42 1.42 -3.83
N LEU A 112 5.92 1.37 -5.06
CA LEU A 112 6.05 0.12 -5.82
C LEU A 112 7.13 -0.79 -5.23
N GLY A 113 8.28 -0.22 -4.84
CA GLY A 113 9.35 -0.98 -4.19
C GLY A 113 8.90 -1.60 -2.87
N ILE A 114 8.14 -0.85 -2.06
CA ILE A 114 7.58 -1.35 -0.81
C ILE A 114 6.53 -2.43 -1.05
N LEU A 115 5.66 -2.27 -2.06
CA LEU A 115 4.71 -3.32 -2.44
C LEU A 115 5.40 -4.60 -2.89
N ALA A 116 6.45 -4.49 -3.71
CA ALA A 116 7.23 -5.63 -4.14
C ALA A 116 7.88 -6.35 -2.94
N LEU A 117 8.40 -5.58 -1.98
CA LEU A 117 8.98 -6.14 -0.76
C LEU A 117 7.94 -6.81 0.14
N LEU A 118 6.78 -6.18 0.38
CA LEU A 118 5.68 -6.82 1.11
C LEU A 118 5.22 -8.11 0.43
N THR A 119 5.12 -8.11 -0.90
CA THR A 119 4.78 -9.30 -1.69
C THR A 119 5.81 -10.42 -1.48
N LEU A 120 7.11 -10.08 -1.56
CA LEU A 120 8.20 -11.02 -1.34
C LEU A 120 8.14 -11.62 0.07
N LEU A 121 8.00 -10.78 1.11
CA LEU A 121 7.92 -11.24 2.49
C LEU A 121 6.69 -12.12 2.73
N GLY A 122 5.53 -11.74 2.20
CA GLY A 122 4.31 -12.55 2.25
C GLY A 122 4.49 -13.91 1.58
N ALA A 123 5.06 -13.94 0.37
CA ALA A 123 5.33 -15.17 -0.36
C ALA A 123 6.33 -16.09 0.39
N LEU A 124 7.42 -15.54 0.92
CA LEU A 124 8.40 -16.29 1.71
C LEU A 124 7.79 -16.86 2.99
N GLY A 125 6.98 -16.06 3.69
CA GLY A 125 6.27 -16.51 4.89
C GLY A 125 5.32 -17.67 4.60
N ILE A 126 4.46 -17.51 3.58
CA ILE A 126 3.49 -18.54 3.16
C ILE A 126 4.23 -19.81 2.72
N ALA A 127 5.29 -19.69 1.90
CA ALA A 127 6.07 -20.83 1.45
C ALA A 127 6.70 -21.56 2.65
N ASN A 128 7.30 -20.85 3.61
CA ASN A 128 7.87 -21.47 4.79
C ASN A 128 6.81 -22.19 5.64
N SER A 129 5.63 -21.59 5.84
CA SER A 129 4.51 -22.25 6.54
C SER A 129 4.03 -23.50 5.79
N PHE A 130 3.95 -23.46 4.46
CA PHE A 130 3.55 -24.60 3.65
C PHE A 130 4.57 -25.75 3.76
N LEU A 131 5.87 -25.45 3.71
CA LEU A 131 6.92 -26.46 3.84
C LEU A 131 6.96 -27.10 5.24
N ASP A 132 6.68 -26.33 6.29
CA ASP A 132 6.59 -26.83 7.66
C ASP A 132 5.38 -27.74 7.84
N GLU A 133 4.21 -27.34 7.34
CA GLU A 133 2.95 -28.07 7.52
C GLU A 133 2.86 -29.36 6.69
N TYR A 134 3.32 -29.34 5.43
CA TYR A 134 3.08 -30.44 4.49
C TYR A 134 4.30 -31.32 4.20
N LEU A 135 5.51 -30.85 4.50
CA LEU A 135 6.75 -31.56 4.17
C LEU A 135 7.65 -31.80 5.39
N ASP A 136 7.25 -31.36 6.60
CA ASP A 136 8.07 -31.38 7.83
C ASP A 136 9.46 -30.72 7.64
N LEU A 137 9.61 -29.87 6.62
CA LEU A 137 10.85 -29.20 6.27
C LEU A 137 10.89 -27.81 6.88
N ASN A 138 11.24 -27.75 8.17
CA ASN A 138 11.42 -26.48 8.85
C ASN A 138 12.78 -25.85 8.52
N ILE A 139 12.83 -25.07 7.42
CA ILE A 139 14.05 -24.40 6.93
C ILE A 139 14.67 -23.50 8.03
N ALA A 140 13.85 -22.80 8.81
CA ALA A 140 14.30 -21.93 9.89
C ALA A 140 14.96 -22.70 11.05
N LYS A 141 14.39 -23.83 11.48
CA LYS A 141 15.03 -24.72 12.48
C LYS A 141 16.32 -25.33 11.96
N LYS A 142 16.40 -25.67 10.67
CA LYS A 142 17.57 -26.32 10.07
C LYS A 142 18.75 -25.35 9.95
N LEU A 143 18.51 -24.10 9.54
CA LEU A 143 19.52 -23.02 9.53
C LEU A 143 20.05 -22.70 10.93
N ARG A 144 19.18 -22.68 11.95
CA ARG A 144 19.57 -22.41 13.34
C ARG A 144 20.31 -23.58 14.02
N ARG A 145 20.31 -24.77 13.41
CA ARG A 145 21.04 -25.96 13.88
C ARG A 145 22.45 -26.08 13.28
N GLN A 146 22.74 -25.34 12.21
CA GLN A 146 24.04 -25.35 11.53
C GLN A 146 25.01 -24.27 12.04
N PHE A 147 24.56 -23.44 12.98
CA PHE A 147 25.35 -22.51 13.77
C PHE A 147 25.15 -22.82 15.26
#